data_AF-T0Z407-F1
#
_entry.id   AF-T0Z407-F1
#
_cell.length_a   1.000
_cell.length_b   1.000
_cell.length_c   1.000
_cell.angle_alpha   90.00
_cell.angle_beta   90.00
_cell.angle_gamma   90.00
#
_symmetry.space_group_name_H-M   'P 1'
#
loop_
_entity.id
_entity.type
_entity.pdbx_description
1 polymer ?
#
loop_
_entity_poly.entity_id
_entity_poly.type
_entity_poly.pdbx_seq_one_letter_code
_entity_poly.pdbx_strand_id
1 'polypeptide(L)'
;MNAILVDLGIAAAAFLLGYIVYRAGQLGLGDVMEMCVISLLLPFQNFPMLALLYQYNIPFIIAVAIAAGIAALVIVPIYYLPRTERELAEKITSMVSKKDVFKSALISISYIVLIGMLVIAHIISLYGVIVLGAVLLGSAFTILFEKPITQSMIRYVDASSFEEGDIIAFNLMDAAHVEALKVKVNSFGKLVTRDMIDEMKANNIADKLPVYKLGIPFAVPIFIAVVISLLFGNLIILIL
;
A
#
# COMPACT_ATOMS: atom_id res chain seq x y z
N MET A 1 33.05 -12.87 0.74
CA MET A 1 31.71 -13.02 1.37
C MET A 1 30.87 -13.86 0.42
N ASN A 2 30.32 -15.00 0.85
CA ASN A 2 29.55 -15.87 -0.06
C ASN A 2 28.32 -15.12 -0.58
N ALA A 3 28.19 -14.99 -1.90
CA ALA A 3 27.06 -14.31 -2.54
C ALA A 3 25.71 -14.82 -1.98
N ILE A 4 25.59 -16.14 -1.81
CA ILE A 4 24.44 -16.81 -1.21
C ILE A 4 24.08 -16.27 0.18
N LEU A 5 25.07 -15.97 1.05
CA LEU A 5 24.80 -15.43 2.38
C LEU A 5 24.27 -13.99 2.32
N VAL A 6 24.70 -13.21 1.33
CA VAL A 6 24.21 -11.85 1.10
C VAL A 6 22.76 -11.91 0.61
N ASP A 7 22.48 -12.79 -0.35
CA ASP A 7 21.14 -12.95 -0.93
C ASP A 7 20.14 -13.43 0.12
N LEU A 8 20.50 -14.43 0.92
CA LEU A 8 19.70 -14.90 2.06
C LEU A 8 19.51 -13.79 3.11
N GLY A 9 20.54 -12.98 3.36
CA GLY A 9 20.45 -11.86 4.28
C GLY A 9 19.46 -10.79 3.83
N ILE A 10 19.46 -10.45 2.54
CA ILE A 10 18.51 -9.50 1.94
C ILE A 10 17.08 -10.05 2.01
N ALA A 11 16.88 -11.31 1.61
CA ALA A 11 15.57 -11.94 1.66
C ALA A 11 15.02 -12.03 3.10
N ALA A 12 15.88 -12.39 4.07
CA ALA A 12 15.53 -12.40 5.48
C ALA A 12 15.16 -11.00 6.00
N ALA A 13 15.90 -9.96 5.59
CA ALA A 13 15.58 -8.58 5.93
C ALA A 13 14.24 -8.14 5.32
N ALA A 14 14.00 -8.44 4.04
CA ALA A 14 12.74 -8.14 3.37
C ALA A 14 11.55 -8.85 4.06
N PHE A 15 11.72 -10.13 4.43
CA PHE A 15 10.71 -10.88 5.17
C PHE A 15 10.46 -10.28 6.56
N LEU A 16 11.50 -9.97 7.32
CA LEU A 16 11.35 -9.38 8.66
C LEU A 16 10.61 -8.04 8.62
N LEU A 17 11.02 -7.15 7.70
CA LEU A 17 10.35 -5.86 7.51
C LEU A 17 8.91 -6.03 7.06
N GLY A 18 8.66 -6.89 6.06
CA GLY A 18 7.31 -7.18 5.58
C GLY A 18 6.44 -7.78 6.69
N TYR A 19 6.98 -8.70 7.50
CA TYR A 19 6.26 -9.33 8.60
C TYR A 19 5.86 -8.34 9.69
N ILE A 20 6.71 -7.36 10.01
CA ILE A 20 6.37 -6.26 10.93
C ILE A 20 5.18 -5.46 10.38
N VAL A 21 5.21 -5.12 9.09
CA VAL A 21 4.14 -4.37 8.42
C VAL A 21 2.83 -5.19 8.33
N TYR A 22 2.94 -6.50 8.11
CA TYR A 22 1.82 -7.45 8.18
C TYR A 22 1.20 -7.48 9.58
N ARG A 23 2.02 -7.61 10.63
CA ARG A 23 1.55 -7.59 12.03
C ARG A 23 0.88 -6.26 12.40
N ALA A 24 1.29 -5.15 11.78
CA ALA A 24 0.64 -3.85 11.93
C ALA A 24 -0.70 -3.76 11.15
N GLY A 25 -1.08 -4.78 10.38
CA GLY A 25 -2.29 -4.82 9.56
C GLY A 25 -2.25 -3.80 8.43
N GLN A 26 -1.08 -3.61 7.80
CA GLN A 26 -0.88 -2.68 6.69
C GLN A 26 -0.61 -3.39 5.35
N LEU A 27 -0.11 -4.63 5.39
CA LEU A 27 0.11 -5.48 4.23
C LEU A 27 -0.45 -6.89 4.49
N GLY A 28 -0.80 -7.62 3.45
CA GLY A 28 -1.15 -9.03 3.54
C GLY A 28 0.09 -9.92 3.66
N LEU A 29 -0.05 -11.09 4.29
CA LEU A 29 1.05 -12.07 4.34
C LEU A 29 1.46 -12.53 2.93
N GLY A 30 0.49 -12.62 2.01
CA GLY A 30 0.75 -12.92 0.60
C GLY A 30 1.73 -11.94 -0.03
N ASP A 31 1.52 -10.64 0.15
CA ASP A 31 2.38 -9.59 -0.40
C ASP A 31 3.81 -9.68 0.15
N VAL A 32 3.95 -10.00 1.44
CA VAL A 32 5.25 -10.21 2.09
C VAL A 32 5.97 -11.43 1.48
N MET A 33 5.25 -12.52 1.25
CA MET A 33 5.80 -13.72 0.65
C MET A 33 6.20 -13.49 -0.81
N GLU A 34 5.41 -12.77 -1.59
CA GLU A 34 5.74 -12.37 -2.97
C GLU A 34 7.04 -11.57 -3.01
N MET A 35 7.17 -10.55 -2.16
CA MET A 35 8.39 -9.75 -2.04
C MET A 35 9.61 -10.59 -1.63
N CYS A 36 9.42 -11.54 -0.71
CA CYS A 36 10.48 -12.46 -0.30
C CYS A 36 10.93 -13.38 -1.45
N VAL A 37 9.97 -13.95 -2.19
CA VAL A 37 10.26 -14.80 -3.36
C VAL A 37 10.97 -14.01 -4.44
N ILE A 38 10.53 -12.77 -4.74
CA ILE A 38 11.21 -11.89 -5.69
C ILE A 38 12.66 -11.64 -5.24
N SER A 39 12.87 -11.35 -3.95
CA SER A 39 14.21 -11.12 -3.39
C SER A 39 15.11 -12.35 -3.47
N LEU A 40 14.57 -13.57 -3.39
CA LEU A 40 15.32 -14.82 -3.52
C LEU A 40 15.63 -15.16 -4.98
N LEU A 41 14.70 -14.89 -5.89
CA LEU A 41 14.86 -15.16 -7.32
C LEU A 41 15.84 -14.19 -7.98
N LEU A 42 15.75 -12.90 -7.63
CA LEU A 42 16.58 -11.85 -8.18
C LEU A 42 17.01 -10.89 -7.06
N PRO A 43 18.06 -11.24 -6.28
CA PRO A 43 18.51 -10.42 -5.16
C PRO A 43 19.12 -9.08 -5.64
N PHE A 44 19.82 -9.11 -6.76
CA PHE A 44 20.43 -7.93 -7.39
C PHE A 44 20.15 -7.90 -8.88
N GLN A 45 19.91 -6.71 -9.40
CA GLN A 45 19.88 -6.45 -10.83
C GLN A 45 20.87 -5.32 -11.15
N ASN A 46 22.02 -5.67 -11.74
CA ASN A 46 23.05 -4.68 -12.06
C ASN A 46 22.70 -3.83 -13.30
N PHE A 47 21.99 -4.44 -14.26
CA PHE A 47 21.66 -3.82 -15.54
C PHE A 47 20.16 -3.96 -15.85
N PRO A 48 19.43 -2.84 -16.08
CA PRO A 48 18.12 -2.86 -16.70
C PRO A 48 18.20 -3.36 -18.14
N MET A 49 17.09 -3.92 -18.64
CA MET A 49 17.03 -4.42 -20.02
C MET A 49 16.97 -3.30 -21.07
N LEU A 50 16.32 -2.18 -20.76
CA LEU A 50 16.11 -1.07 -21.70
C LEU A 50 16.88 0.19 -21.30
N ALA A 51 16.91 0.53 -20.02
CA ALA A 51 17.71 1.65 -19.54
C ALA A 51 19.17 1.23 -19.41
N LEU A 52 20.08 1.86 -20.15
CA LEU A 52 21.53 1.63 -20.04
C LEU A 52 22.12 2.34 -18.81
N LEU A 53 21.47 2.21 -17.66
CA LEU A 53 21.87 2.83 -16.40
C LEU A 53 22.37 1.76 -15.43
N TYR A 54 23.57 1.96 -14.89
CA TYR A 54 24.13 1.04 -13.90
C TYR A 54 23.37 1.16 -12.57
N GLN A 55 22.85 0.05 -12.07
CA GLN A 55 22.24 0.02 -10.74
C GLN A 55 23.31 -0.28 -9.70
N TYR A 56 23.59 0.69 -8.82
CA TYR A 56 24.67 0.64 -7.82
C TYR A 56 24.46 -0.40 -6.72
N ASN A 57 24.57 -1.71 -6.99
CA ASN A 57 24.46 -2.80 -6.01
C ASN A 57 23.27 -2.64 -5.04
N ILE A 58 22.20 -1.98 -5.48
CA ILE A 58 21.00 -1.80 -4.66
C ILE A 58 20.23 -3.12 -4.77
N PRO A 59 19.80 -3.71 -3.64
CA PRO A 59 18.94 -4.87 -3.66
C PRO A 59 17.72 -4.63 -4.55
N PHE A 60 17.47 -5.54 -5.49
CA PHE A 60 16.41 -5.39 -6.49
C PHE A 60 15.04 -5.16 -5.84
N ILE A 61 14.81 -5.81 -4.69
CA ILE A 61 13.57 -5.67 -3.93
C ILE A 61 13.27 -4.22 -3.50
N ILE A 62 14.28 -3.37 -3.30
CA ILE A 62 14.08 -1.95 -2.97
C ILE A 62 13.51 -1.21 -4.20
N ALA A 63 14.06 -1.46 -5.38
CA ALA A 63 13.55 -0.88 -6.62
C ALA A 63 12.10 -1.32 -6.87
N VAL A 64 11.80 -2.61 -6.66
CA VAL A 64 10.45 -3.16 -6.77
C VAL A 64 9.51 -2.54 -5.75
N ALA A 65 9.90 -2.41 -4.48
CA ALA A 65 9.04 -1.83 -3.43
C ALA A 65 8.67 -0.37 -3.75
N ILE A 66 9.63 0.42 -4.23
CA ILE A 66 9.39 1.81 -4.63
C ILE A 66 8.47 1.86 -5.86
N ALA A 67 8.77 1.09 -6.90
CA ALA A 67 7.95 1.04 -8.09
C ALA A 67 6.53 0.53 -7.79
N ALA A 68 6.37 -0.41 -6.85
CA ALA A 68 5.07 -0.92 -6.41
C ALA A 68 4.28 0.14 -5.66
N GLY A 69 4.94 0.92 -4.79
CA GLY A 69 4.31 2.07 -4.13
C GLY A 69 3.81 3.11 -5.14
N ILE A 70 4.63 3.47 -6.12
CA ILE A 70 4.25 4.42 -7.18
C ILE A 70 3.11 3.84 -8.03
N ALA A 71 3.20 2.58 -8.44
CA ALA A 71 2.17 1.91 -9.20
C ALA A 71 0.85 1.87 -8.41
N ALA A 72 0.89 1.57 -7.12
CA ALA A 72 -0.29 1.54 -6.27
C ALA A 72 -0.97 2.91 -6.15
N LEU A 73 -0.21 4.01 -6.06
CA LEU A 73 -0.75 5.38 -6.05
C LEU A 73 -1.56 5.71 -7.32
N VAL A 74 -1.28 5.05 -8.44
CA VAL A 74 -1.99 5.23 -9.71
C VAL A 74 -3.12 4.21 -9.86
N ILE A 75 -2.84 2.94 -9.60
CA ILE A 75 -3.77 1.83 -9.82
C ILE A 75 -4.94 1.87 -8.84
N VAL A 76 -4.70 2.17 -7.56
CA VAL A 76 -5.74 2.14 -6.52
C VAL A 76 -6.87 3.12 -6.85
N PRO A 77 -6.60 4.43 -7.12
CA PRO A 77 -7.66 5.34 -7.54
C PRO A 77 -8.38 4.88 -8.82
N ILE A 78 -7.65 4.42 -9.83
CA ILE A 78 -8.23 3.97 -11.11
C ILE A 78 -9.14 2.76 -10.92
N TYR A 79 -8.79 1.84 -10.03
CA TYR A 79 -9.56 0.62 -9.79
C TYR A 79 -10.84 0.90 -8.99
N TYR A 80 -10.77 1.74 -7.96
CA TYR A 80 -11.87 1.95 -7.03
C TYR A 80 -12.82 3.07 -7.40
N LEU A 81 -12.32 4.19 -7.94
CA LEU A 81 -13.18 5.31 -8.27
C LEU A 81 -14.32 4.92 -9.23
N PRO A 82 -14.09 4.15 -10.32
CA PRO A 82 -15.17 3.73 -11.21
C PRO A 82 -16.12 2.70 -10.61
N ARG A 83 -15.66 1.93 -9.61
CA ARG A 83 -16.45 0.89 -8.93
C ARG A 83 -17.33 1.41 -7.81
N THR A 84 -17.16 2.68 -7.47
CA THR A 84 -18.04 3.38 -6.54
C THR A 84 -19.48 3.26 -7.06
N GLU A 85 -20.36 2.60 -6.30
CA GLU A 85 -21.75 2.36 -6.70
C GLU A 85 -22.43 3.67 -7.12
N ARG A 86 -23.36 3.63 -8.08
CA ARG A 86 -24.04 4.83 -8.59
C ARG A 86 -24.60 5.73 -7.48
N GLU A 87 -25.10 5.13 -6.40
CA GLU A 87 -25.60 5.85 -5.22
C GLU A 87 -24.51 6.55 -4.40
N LEU A 88 -23.28 6.00 -4.37
CA LEU A 88 -22.11 6.71 -3.84
C LEU A 88 -21.56 7.71 -4.84
N ALA A 89 -21.63 7.45 -6.15
CA ALA A 89 -21.09 8.31 -7.20
C ALA A 89 -21.69 9.72 -7.16
N GLU A 90 -23.02 9.80 -6.97
CA GLU A 90 -23.73 11.07 -6.75
C GLU A 90 -23.33 11.78 -5.46
N LYS A 91 -22.80 11.02 -4.49
CA LYS A 91 -22.32 11.52 -3.19
C LYS A 91 -20.80 11.73 -3.13
N ILE A 92 -20.02 11.37 -4.15
CA ILE A 92 -18.54 11.51 -4.11
C ILE A 92 -18.15 12.94 -3.78
N THR A 93 -18.76 13.92 -4.43
CA THR A 93 -18.50 15.36 -4.18
C THR A 93 -18.86 15.79 -2.75
N SER A 94 -19.88 15.17 -2.15
CA SER A 94 -20.28 15.41 -0.76
C SER A 94 -19.37 14.71 0.26
N MET A 95 -18.68 13.63 -0.14
CA MET A 95 -17.76 12.88 0.72
C MET A 95 -16.38 13.53 0.83
N VAL A 96 -15.98 14.31 -0.18
CA VAL A 96 -14.75 15.09 -0.16
C VAL A 96 -14.90 16.23 0.86
N SER A 97 -14.18 16.14 1.99
CA SER A 97 -14.19 17.19 3.00
C SER A 97 -13.33 18.37 2.56
N LYS A 98 -13.65 19.58 3.04
CA LYS A 98 -12.73 20.74 2.97
C LYS A 98 -11.35 20.41 3.57
N LYS A 99 -11.30 19.53 4.58
CA LYS A 99 -10.05 19.04 5.16
C LYS A 99 -9.22 18.22 4.16
N ASP A 100 -9.88 17.40 3.35
CA ASP A 100 -9.21 16.52 2.37
C ASP A 100 -8.70 17.35 1.18
N VAL A 101 -9.48 18.34 0.73
CA VAL A 101 -9.03 19.34 -0.25
C VAL A 101 -7.81 20.11 0.27
N PHE A 102 -7.83 20.57 1.52
CA PHE A 102 -6.70 21.28 2.11
C PHE A 102 -5.45 20.41 2.20
N LYS A 103 -5.57 19.16 2.66
CA LYS A 103 -4.45 18.20 2.68
C LYS A 103 -3.89 17.95 1.27
N SER A 104 -4.77 17.75 0.29
CA SER A 104 -4.40 17.52 -1.11
C SER A 104 -3.71 18.75 -1.73
N ALA A 105 -4.19 19.96 -1.43
CA ALA A 105 -3.52 21.19 -1.84
C ALA A 105 -2.15 21.35 -1.18
N LEU A 106 -2.06 21.08 0.13
CA LEU A 106 -0.81 21.18 0.87
C LEU A 106 0.26 20.23 0.32
N ILE A 107 -0.08 18.95 0.11
CA ILE A 107 0.86 17.98 -0.45
C ILE A 107 1.27 18.37 -1.88
N SER A 108 0.33 18.86 -2.69
CA SER A 108 0.61 19.29 -4.07
C SER A 108 1.59 20.45 -4.09
N ILE A 109 1.38 21.46 -3.24
CA ILE A 109 2.29 22.59 -3.10
C ILE A 109 3.67 22.11 -2.63
N SER A 110 3.75 21.23 -1.64
CA SER A 110 5.02 20.67 -1.17
C SER A 110 5.79 19.97 -2.28
N TYR A 111 5.13 19.15 -3.10
CA TYR A 111 5.77 18.49 -4.25
C TYR A 111 6.17 19.49 -5.34
N ILE A 112 5.33 20.49 -5.66
CA ILE A 112 5.67 21.52 -6.66
C ILE A 112 6.92 22.31 -6.22
N VAL A 113 6.98 22.70 -4.95
CA VAL A 113 8.17 23.39 -4.39
C VAL A 113 9.39 22.49 -4.45
N LEU A 114 9.28 21.22 -4.04
CA LEU A 114 10.38 20.26 -4.10
C LEU A 114 10.88 20.06 -5.53
N ILE A 115 9.99 19.79 -6.48
CA ILE A 115 10.34 19.60 -7.90
C ILE A 115 11.00 20.88 -8.44
N GLY A 116 10.43 22.06 -8.15
CA GLY A 116 10.99 23.34 -8.54
C GLY A 116 12.41 23.57 -8.00
N MET A 117 12.64 23.26 -6.73
CA MET A 117 13.97 23.34 -6.11
C MET A 117 14.97 22.39 -6.78
N LEU A 118 14.58 21.15 -7.06
CA LEU A 118 15.45 20.16 -7.70
C LEU A 118 15.77 20.54 -9.15
N VAL A 119 14.81 21.10 -9.88
CA VAL A 119 15.01 21.60 -11.26
C VAL A 119 15.97 22.79 -11.27
N ILE A 120 15.78 23.78 -10.38
CA ILE A 120 16.67 24.94 -10.28
C ILE A 120 18.10 24.51 -9.89
N ALA A 121 18.21 23.52 -9.00
CA ALA A 121 19.49 22.97 -8.58
C ALA A 121 20.13 22.03 -9.62
N HIS A 122 19.46 21.75 -10.76
CA HIS A 122 19.91 20.81 -11.79
C HIS A 122 20.20 19.40 -11.24
N ILE A 123 19.48 18.97 -10.21
CA ILE A 123 19.64 17.66 -9.54
C ILE A 123 18.76 16.59 -10.19
N ILE A 124 17.67 16.99 -10.85
CA ILE A 124 16.66 16.07 -11.38
C ILE A 124 16.66 16.06 -12.91
N SER A 125 16.54 14.87 -13.50
CA SER A 125 16.34 14.72 -14.94
C SER A 125 14.91 15.05 -15.36
N LEU A 126 14.66 15.27 -16.66
CA LEU A 126 13.31 15.44 -17.20
C LEU A 126 12.42 14.22 -16.87
N TYR A 127 12.98 13.02 -16.89
CA TYR A 127 12.27 11.80 -16.53
C TYR A 127 11.90 11.78 -15.04
N GLY A 128 12.80 12.28 -14.18
CA GLY A 128 12.51 12.47 -12.77
C GLY A 128 11.34 13.42 -12.52
N VAL A 129 11.25 14.52 -13.28
CA VAL A 129 10.09 15.43 -13.21
C VAL A 129 8.78 14.70 -13.57
N ILE A 130 8.81 13.85 -14.60
CA ILE A 130 7.63 13.05 -15.00
C ILE A 130 7.23 12.06 -13.90
N VAL A 131 8.21 11.33 -13.33
CA VAL A 131 7.97 10.35 -12.25
C VAL A 131 7.42 11.05 -11.01
N LEU A 132 8.05 12.14 -10.55
CA LEU A 132 7.57 12.89 -9.40
C LEU A 132 6.22 13.57 -9.66
N GLY A 133 5.96 14.00 -10.90
CA GLY A 133 4.66 14.50 -11.32
C GLY A 133 3.56 13.44 -11.21
N ALA A 134 3.85 12.21 -11.64
CA ALA A 134 2.92 11.07 -11.47
C ALA A 134 2.67 10.76 -9.99
N VAL A 135 3.72 10.80 -9.15
CA VAL A 135 3.59 10.62 -7.69
C VAL A 135 2.77 11.74 -7.06
N LEU A 136 2.99 13.00 -7.45
CA LEU A 136 2.20 14.15 -7.01
C LEU A 136 0.72 13.94 -7.35
N LEU A 137 0.41 13.56 -8.60
CA LEU A 137 -0.96 13.38 -9.03
C LEU A 137 -1.61 12.22 -8.29
N GLY A 138 -0.96 11.05 -8.25
CA GLY A 138 -1.48 9.87 -7.55
C GLY A 138 -1.71 10.13 -6.06
N SER A 139 -0.77 10.82 -5.40
CA SER A 139 -0.88 11.18 -3.98
C SER A 139 -2.03 12.17 -3.73
N ALA A 140 -2.09 13.25 -4.53
CA ALA A 140 -3.12 14.27 -4.40
C ALA A 140 -4.53 13.69 -4.64
N PHE A 141 -4.68 12.83 -5.64
CA PHE A 141 -5.92 12.11 -5.94
C PHE A 141 -6.29 11.14 -4.82
N THR A 142 -5.34 10.32 -4.35
CA THR A 142 -5.60 9.36 -3.27
C THR A 142 -6.04 10.06 -1.99
N ILE A 143 -5.41 11.19 -1.63
CA ILE A 143 -5.81 11.99 -0.46
C ILE A 143 -7.19 12.61 -0.66
N LEU A 144 -7.46 13.16 -1.85
CA LEU A 144 -8.74 13.82 -2.13
C LEU A 144 -9.91 12.84 -2.05
N PHE A 145 -9.71 11.60 -2.50
CA PHE A 145 -10.73 10.55 -2.56
C PHE A 145 -10.52 9.42 -1.55
N GLU A 146 -9.78 9.66 -0.47
CA GLU A 146 -9.44 8.66 0.55
C GLU A 146 -10.69 7.95 1.08
N LYS A 147 -11.74 8.72 1.40
CA LYS A 147 -13.01 8.20 1.95
C LYS A 147 -13.78 7.34 0.94
N PRO A 148 -14.13 7.81 -0.28
CA PRO A 148 -14.76 6.96 -1.29
C PRO A 148 -13.99 5.67 -1.57
N ILE A 149 -12.65 5.76 -1.71
CA ILE A 149 -11.78 4.60 -1.93
C ILE A 149 -11.90 3.63 -0.75
N THR A 150 -11.76 4.13 0.49
CA THR A 150 -11.85 3.30 1.71
C THR A 150 -13.20 2.62 1.83
N GLN A 151 -14.31 3.33 1.59
CA GLN A 151 -15.65 2.76 1.67
C GLN A 151 -15.90 1.67 0.63
N SER A 152 -15.36 1.83 -0.58
CA SER A 152 -15.48 0.82 -1.64
C SER A 152 -14.72 -0.48 -1.34
N MET A 153 -13.77 -0.47 -0.39
CA MET A 153 -13.02 -1.66 0.04
C MET A 153 -13.73 -2.42 1.17
N ILE A 154 -14.72 -1.82 1.83
CA ILE A 154 -15.27 -2.29 3.09
C ILE A 154 -16.54 -3.09 2.89
N ARG A 155 -16.67 -4.18 3.63
CA ARG A 155 -17.88 -4.98 3.73
C ARG A 155 -18.21 -5.20 5.20
N TYR A 156 -19.48 -5.01 5.55
CA TYR A 156 -19.99 -5.35 6.87
C TYR A 156 -20.30 -6.84 6.90
N VAL A 157 -19.56 -7.60 7.71
CA VAL A 157 -19.71 -9.05 7.83
C VAL A 157 -19.89 -9.46 9.28
N ASP A 158 -20.66 -10.52 9.50
CA ASP A 158 -20.87 -11.11 10.81
C ASP A 158 -19.62 -11.85 11.28
N ALA A 159 -19.42 -11.99 12.60
CA ALA A 159 -18.26 -12.67 13.17
C ALA A 159 -18.09 -14.13 12.71
N SER A 160 -19.17 -14.78 12.29
CA SER A 160 -19.16 -16.13 11.72
C SER A 160 -18.50 -16.21 10.34
N SER A 161 -18.48 -15.09 9.61
CA SER A 161 -17.97 -14.98 8.23
C SER A 161 -16.56 -14.39 8.16
N PHE A 162 -15.91 -14.16 9.30
CA PHE A 162 -14.52 -13.74 9.33
C PHE A 162 -13.60 -14.86 8.85
N GLU A 163 -12.59 -14.46 8.08
CA GLU A 163 -11.50 -15.30 7.64
C GLU A 163 -10.22 -14.85 8.36
N GLU A 164 -9.33 -15.80 8.65
CA GLU A 164 -8.04 -15.47 9.25
C GLU A 164 -7.23 -14.55 8.31
N GLY A 165 -6.70 -13.45 8.84
CA GLY A 165 -5.98 -12.45 8.06
C GLY A 165 -6.85 -11.28 7.57
N ASP A 166 -8.16 -11.31 7.81
CA ASP A 166 -9.03 -10.15 7.57
C ASP A 166 -8.56 -8.93 8.38
N ILE A 167 -8.80 -7.72 7.85
CA ILE A 167 -8.43 -6.46 8.52
C ILE A 167 -9.70 -5.69 8.86
N ILE A 168 -9.92 -5.41 10.15
CA ILE A 168 -11.06 -4.62 10.64
C ILE A 168 -10.77 -3.13 10.46
N ALA A 169 -11.72 -2.40 9.88
CA ALA A 169 -11.64 -0.96 9.67
C ALA A 169 -12.01 -0.17 10.93
N PHE A 170 -11.11 -0.13 11.91
CA PHE A 170 -11.30 0.61 13.18
C PHE A 170 -11.61 2.09 12.96
N ASN A 171 -11.13 2.68 11.86
CA ASN A 171 -11.39 4.06 11.47
C ASN A 171 -12.87 4.35 11.15
N LEU A 172 -13.69 3.31 10.93
CA LEU A 172 -15.14 3.43 10.74
C LEU A 172 -15.96 3.04 11.98
N MET A 173 -15.29 2.66 13.07
CA MET A 173 -15.95 2.26 14.31
C MET A 173 -15.84 3.36 15.37
N ASP A 174 -16.87 3.49 16.19
CA ASP A 174 -16.83 4.38 17.35
C ASP A 174 -15.87 3.82 18.41
N ALA A 175 -15.08 4.70 19.04
CA ALA A 175 -14.10 4.29 20.05
C ALA A 175 -14.73 3.49 21.20
N ALA A 176 -15.94 3.87 21.63
CA ALA A 176 -16.68 3.16 22.65
C ALA A 176 -17.07 1.73 22.24
N HIS A 177 -17.40 1.52 20.95
CA HIS A 177 -17.72 0.18 20.42
C HIS A 177 -16.46 -0.69 20.36
N VAL A 178 -15.34 -0.12 19.93
CA VAL A 178 -14.04 -0.81 19.91
C VAL A 178 -13.62 -1.23 21.32
N GLU A 179 -13.78 -0.36 22.32
CA GLU A 179 -13.46 -0.69 23.71
C GLU A 179 -14.39 -1.78 24.27
N ALA A 180 -15.70 -1.70 24.00
CA ALA A 180 -16.66 -2.71 24.42
C ALA A 180 -16.32 -4.10 23.85
N LEU A 181 -15.81 -4.17 22.61
CA LEU A 181 -15.37 -5.41 21.99
C LEU A 181 -14.07 -5.94 22.60
N LYS A 182 -13.09 -5.08 22.89
CA LYS A 182 -11.85 -5.48 23.58
C LYS A 182 -12.07 -6.07 24.96
N VAL A 183 -13.11 -5.60 25.68
CA VAL A 183 -13.46 -6.16 26.99
C VAL A 183 -14.10 -7.55 26.87
N LYS A 184 -14.84 -7.80 25.78
CA LYS A 184 -15.50 -9.09 25.53
C LYS A 184 -14.57 -10.13 24.89
N VAL A 185 -13.60 -9.66 24.10
CA VAL A 185 -12.71 -10.46 23.26
C VAL A 185 -11.29 -9.97 23.50
N ASN A 186 -10.54 -10.71 24.30
CA ASN A 186 -9.19 -10.31 24.73
C ASN A 186 -8.22 -10.20 23.54
N SER A 187 -8.42 -11.04 22.53
CA SER A 187 -7.64 -11.07 21.31
C SER A 187 -8.07 -10.02 20.26
N PHE A 188 -9.02 -9.14 20.59
CA PHE A 188 -9.58 -8.19 19.62
C PHE A 188 -8.54 -7.16 19.15
N GLY A 189 -8.23 -7.23 17.86
CA GLY A 189 -7.23 -6.40 17.20
C GLY A 189 -7.65 -5.97 15.80
N LYS A 190 -6.78 -5.20 15.15
CA LYS A 190 -7.00 -4.76 13.76
C LYS A 190 -6.94 -5.93 12.77
N LEU A 191 -6.06 -6.89 13.02
CA LEU A 191 -5.90 -8.12 12.24
C LEU A 191 -6.71 -9.23 12.90
N VAL A 192 -7.58 -9.88 12.13
CA VAL A 192 -8.38 -11.02 12.57
C VAL A 192 -7.48 -12.25 12.70
N THR A 193 -7.30 -12.73 13.92
CA THR A 193 -6.62 -13.99 14.23
C THR A 193 -7.62 -15.11 14.46
N ARG A 194 -7.16 -16.35 14.39
CA ARG A 194 -7.98 -17.52 14.71
C ARG A 194 -8.56 -17.47 16.12
N ASP A 195 -7.74 -17.09 17.11
CA ASP A 195 -8.17 -16.93 18.50
C ASP A 195 -9.31 -15.91 18.63
N MET A 196 -9.24 -14.81 17.86
CA MET A 196 -10.30 -13.79 17.84
C MET A 196 -11.61 -14.32 17.27
N ILE A 197 -11.55 -15.09 16.18
CA ILE A 197 -12.73 -15.72 15.58
C ILE A 197 -13.40 -16.67 16.59
N ASP A 198 -12.59 -17.49 17.26
CA ASP A 198 -13.08 -18.49 18.22
C ASP A 198 -13.69 -17.81 19.47
N GLU A 199 -13.04 -16.78 20.01
CA GLU A 199 -13.57 -15.97 21.12
C GLU A 199 -14.87 -15.24 20.75
N MET A 200 -14.95 -14.67 19.54
CA MET A 200 -16.15 -13.96 19.09
C MET A 200 -17.34 -14.91 18.91
N LYS A 201 -17.10 -16.12 18.40
CA LYS A 201 -18.11 -17.17 18.29
C LYS A 201 -18.55 -17.67 19.66
N ALA A 202 -17.61 -17.90 20.58
CA ALA A 202 -17.92 -18.35 21.94
C ALA A 202 -18.76 -17.33 22.72
N ASN A 203 -18.50 -16.02 22.51
CA ASN A 203 -19.23 -14.93 23.14
C ASN A 203 -20.55 -14.55 22.40
N ASN A 204 -20.94 -15.28 21.34
CA ASN A 204 -22.13 -15.02 20.53
C ASN A 204 -22.26 -13.57 20.07
N ILE A 205 -21.16 -12.96 19.59
CA ILE A 205 -21.20 -11.60 19.06
C ILE A 205 -21.91 -11.60 17.70
N ALA A 206 -23.10 -11.02 17.67
CA ALA A 206 -23.92 -10.88 16.44
C ALA A 206 -23.67 -9.55 15.70
N ASP A 207 -22.72 -8.72 16.17
CA ASP A 207 -22.41 -7.45 15.56
C ASP A 207 -21.76 -7.64 14.19
N LYS A 208 -22.22 -6.88 13.19
CA LYS A 208 -21.55 -6.76 11.90
C LYS A 208 -20.42 -5.76 12.01
N LEU A 209 -19.19 -6.19 11.71
CA LEU A 209 -18.03 -5.31 11.74
C LEU A 209 -17.59 -4.93 10.32
N PRO A 210 -17.08 -3.70 10.13
CA PRO A 210 -16.53 -3.27 8.85
C PRO A 210 -15.16 -3.92 8.63
N VAL A 211 -15.03 -4.72 7.57
CA VAL A 211 -13.80 -5.43 7.21
C VAL A 211 -13.38 -5.08 5.78
N TYR A 212 -12.07 -4.93 5.56
CA TYR A 212 -11.48 -4.77 4.23
C TYR A 212 -11.51 -6.09 3.45
N LYS A 213 -12.64 -6.39 2.79
CA LYS A 213 -12.82 -7.62 1.99
C LYS A 213 -12.60 -7.42 0.49
N LEU A 214 -12.75 -6.19 0.00
CA LEU A 214 -12.68 -5.88 -1.43
C LEU A 214 -11.39 -5.15 -1.79
N GLY A 215 -10.31 -5.41 -1.04
CA GLY A 215 -8.96 -4.92 -1.32
C GLY A 215 -8.45 -5.39 -2.70
N ILE A 216 -7.78 -4.50 -3.43
CA ILE A 216 -7.13 -4.84 -4.69
C ILE A 216 -5.91 -5.67 -4.29
N PRO A 217 -5.71 -6.85 -4.91
CA PRO A 217 -4.53 -7.64 -4.62
C PRO A 217 -3.29 -6.80 -4.95
N PHE A 218 -2.45 -6.56 -3.94
CA PHE A 218 -1.24 -5.76 -4.09
C PHE A 218 -0.21 -6.44 -5.02
N ALA A 219 -0.40 -7.73 -5.28
CA ALA A 219 0.23 -8.49 -6.36
C ALA A 219 0.19 -7.78 -7.73
N VAL A 220 -0.88 -7.04 -8.06
CA VAL A 220 -0.96 -6.33 -9.35
C VAL A 220 0.05 -5.17 -9.41
N PRO A 221 0.08 -4.23 -8.44
CA PRO A 221 1.17 -3.27 -8.31
C PRO A 221 2.57 -3.91 -8.25
N ILE A 222 2.76 -5.00 -7.50
CA ILE A 222 4.05 -5.70 -7.41
C ILE A 222 4.48 -6.23 -8.78
N PHE A 223 3.58 -6.87 -9.52
CA PHE A 223 3.88 -7.39 -10.85
C PHE A 223 4.31 -6.26 -11.81
N ILE A 224 3.55 -5.17 -11.86
CA ILE A 224 3.89 -4.00 -12.68
C ILE A 224 5.24 -3.42 -12.24
N ALA A 225 5.50 -3.36 -10.94
CA ALA A 225 6.76 -2.88 -10.39
C ALA A 225 7.94 -3.76 -10.80
N VAL A 226 7.81 -5.09 -10.75
CA VAL A 226 8.83 -6.02 -11.23
C VAL A 226 9.12 -5.77 -12.71
N VAL A 227 8.09 -5.63 -13.55
CA VAL A 227 8.28 -5.34 -14.98
C VAL A 227 8.99 -3.99 -15.18
N ILE A 228 8.56 -2.94 -14.50
CA ILE A 228 9.19 -1.61 -14.60
C ILE A 228 10.65 -1.67 -14.12
N SER A 229 10.92 -2.32 -12.99
CA SER A 229 12.28 -2.44 -12.45
C SER A 229 13.17 -3.31 -13.33
N LEU A 230 12.66 -4.37 -13.95
CA LEU A 230 13.43 -5.16 -14.90
C LEU A 230 13.81 -4.35 -16.15
N LEU A 231 12.88 -3.58 -16.69
CA LEU A 231 13.06 -2.82 -17.93
C LEU A 231 13.89 -1.54 -17.72
N PHE A 232 13.53 -0.73 -16.72
CA PHE A 232 14.07 0.61 -16.51
C PHE A 232 14.98 0.73 -15.29
N GLY A 233 14.93 -0.25 -14.39
CA GLY A 233 15.74 -0.28 -13.19
C GLY A 233 15.16 0.46 -12.01
N ASN A 234 16.04 0.93 -11.14
CA ASN A 234 15.65 1.70 -9.97
C ASN A 234 15.17 3.09 -10.38
N LEU A 235 13.88 3.37 -10.12
CA LEU A 235 13.27 4.66 -10.41
C LEU A 235 13.95 5.83 -9.70
N ILE A 236 14.61 5.61 -8.55
CA ILE A 236 15.41 6.66 -7.89
C ILE A 236 16.56 7.12 -8.79
N ILE A 237 17.24 6.19 -9.46
CA ILE A 237 18.37 6.52 -10.36
C ILE A 237 17.84 7.27 -11.59
N LEU A 238 16.62 6.96 -12.03
CA LEU A 238 15.97 7.66 -13.14
C LEU A 238 15.48 9.07 -12.76
N ILE A 239 15.26 9.30 -11.46
CA ILE A 239 14.93 10.63 -10.92
C ILE A 239 16.17 11.54 -10.96
N LEU A 240 17.31 11.04 -10.48
CA LEU A 240 18.60 11.76 -10.50
C LEU A 240 19.13 11.91 -11.93
#